data_AF-A0A521LD75-F1
#
_entry.id   AF-A0A521LD75-F1
#
_cell.length_a   1.000
_cell.length_b   1.000
_cell.length_c   1.000
_cell.angle_alpha   90.00
_cell.angle_beta   90.00
_cell.angle_gamma   90.00
#
_symmetry.space_group_name_H-M   'P 1'
#
loop_
_entity.id
_entity.type
_entity.pdbx_description
1 polymer ?
#
loop_
_entity_poly.entity_id
_entity_poly.type
_entity_poly.pdbx_seq_one_letter_code
_entity_poly.pdbx_strand_id
1 'polypeptide(L)' 'MAPHRPNITLFELHAEVCKIFSHPKRLRIIETLRDKELTVSEVVVRLKLPKANVSQHLAVLRQKKVVVTRREGLNGM' A
#
# COMPACT_ATOMS: atom_id res chain seq x y z
N MET A 1 -21.31 -2.53 36.64
CA MET A 1 -20.68 -2.75 35.33
C MET A 1 -19.18 -2.69 35.53
N ALA A 2 -18.44 -3.76 35.20
CA ALA A 2 -16.98 -3.70 35.26
C ALA A 2 -16.46 -2.70 34.19
N PRO A 3 -15.42 -1.91 34.48
CA PRO A 3 -14.86 -1.00 33.50
C PRO A 3 -14.34 -1.78 32.29
N HIS A 4 -14.74 -1.36 31.09
CA HIS A 4 -14.19 -1.90 29.85
C HIS A 4 -12.71 -1.57 29.79
N ARG A 5 -11.85 -2.57 30.00
CA ARG A 5 -10.40 -2.39 29.87
C ARG A 5 -10.07 -2.27 28.39
N PRO A 6 -9.40 -1.19 27.96
CA PRO A 6 -9.00 -1.04 26.57
C PRO A 6 -8.09 -2.21 26.19
N ASN A 7 -8.43 -2.90 25.11
CA ASN A 7 -7.56 -3.92 24.54
C ASN A 7 -6.42 -3.21 23.81
N ILE A 8 -5.32 -2.94 24.54
CA ILE A 8 -4.16 -2.17 24.04
C ILE A 8 -3.69 -2.71 22.68
N THR A 9 -3.72 -4.04 22.51
CA THR A 9 -3.32 -4.68 21.25
C THR A 9 -4.24 -4.32 20.08
N LEU A 10 -5.54 -4.14 20.30
CA LEU A 10 -6.47 -3.70 19.25
C LEU A 10 -6.17 -2.28 18.78
N PHE A 11 -5.86 -1.37 19.70
CA PHE A 11 -5.51 0.01 19.35
C PHE A 11 -4.16 0.08 18.61
N GLU A 12 -3.20 -0.74 18.99
CA GLU A 12 -1.92 -0.86 18.28
C GLU A 12 -2.11 -1.39 16.85
N LEU A 13 -2.94 -2.43 16.68
CA LEU A 13 -3.31 -2.94 15.36
C LEU A 13 -4.00 -1.85 14.52
N HIS A 14 -4.96 -1.12 15.09
CA HIS A 14 -5.61 0.01 14.39
C HIS A 14 -4.60 1.08 14.00
N ALA A 15 -3.69 1.47 14.90
CA ALA A 15 -2.66 2.46 14.62
C ALA A 15 -1.74 2.00 13.48
N GLU A 16 -1.36 0.72 13.44
CA GLU A 16 -0.58 0.15 12.34
C GLU A 16 -1.32 0.22 11.00
N VAL A 17 -2.64 -0.03 11.00
CA VAL A 17 -3.47 0.14 9.80
C VAL A 17 -3.52 1.61 9.37
N CYS A 18 -3.79 2.52 10.30
CA CYS A 18 -3.84 3.96 10.03
C CYS A 18 -2.51 4.51 9.50
N LYS A 19 -1.37 4.03 10.02
CA LYS A 19 -0.03 4.42 9.52
C LYS A 19 0.15 4.08 8.05
N ILE A 20 -0.45 3.00 7.54
CA ILE A 20 -0.38 2.68 6.11
C ILE A 20 -1.12 3.74 5.30
N PHE A 21 -2.31 4.15 5.75
CA PHE A 21 -3.14 5.12 5.05
C PHE A 21 -2.74 6.58 5.27
N SER A 22 -1.88 6.89 6.25
CA SER A 22 -1.49 8.27 6.56
C SER A 22 -0.47 8.93 5.62
N HIS A 23 -0.01 8.23 4.57
CA HIS A 23 0.99 8.78 3.64
C HIS A 23 0.38 9.14 2.28
N PRO A 24 0.50 10.41 1.82
CA PRO A 24 -0.22 10.91 0.66
C PRO A 24 0.13 10.14 -0.63
N LYS A 25 1.39 9.78 -0.82
CA LYS A 25 1.81 8.99 -2.00
C LYS A 25 1.20 7.57 -2.01
N ARG A 26 0.97 6.96 -0.84
CA ARG A 26 0.33 5.63 -0.75
C ARG A 26 -1.16 5.72 -1.09
N LEU A 27 -1.85 6.75 -0.56
CA LEU A 27 -3.23 7.03 -0.94
C LEU A 27 -3.38 7.27 -2.45
N ARG A 28 -2.47 8.05 -3.06
CA ARG A 28 -2.46 8.27 -4.51
C ARG A 28 -2.24 6.98 -5.31
N ILE A 29 -1.38 6.07 -4.83
CA ILE A 29 -1.16 4.75 -5.46
C ILE A 29 -2.44 3.91 -5.36
N ILE A 30 -3.06 3.83 -4.18
CA ILE A 30 -4.31 3.08 -3.96
C ILE A 30 -5.41 3.61 -4.88
N GLU A 31 -5.58 4.93 -4.96
CA GLU A 31 -6.54 5.56 -5.86
C GLU A 31 -6.26 5.22 -7.33
N THR A 32 -4.99 5.25 -7.72
CA THR A 32 -4.57 4.96 -9.10
C THR A 32 -4.83 3.52 -9.51
N LEU A 33 -4.84 2.59 -8.55
CA LEU A 33 -5.08 1.17 -8.76
C LEU A 33 -6.54 0.76 -8.52
N ARG A 34 -7.42 1.69 -8.13
CA ARG A 34 -8.79 1.40 -7.73
C ARG A 34 -9.59 0.70 -8.83
N ASP A 35 -9.50 1.20 -10.06
CA ASP A 35 -10.37 0.78 -11.15
C ASP A 35 -9.74 -0.29 -12.05
N LYS A 36 -8.40 -0.41 -12.03
CA LYS A 36 -7.67 -1.38 -12.86
C LYS A 36 -6.29 -1.74 -12.33
N GLU A 37 -5.85 -2.94 -12.67
CA GLU A 37 -4.44 -3.34 -12.52
C GLU A 37 -3.54 -2.47 -13.42
N LEU A 38 -2.35 -2.14 -12.91
CA LEU A 38 -1.33 -1.37 -13.61
C LEU A 38 0.05 -1.94 -13.33
N THR A 39 0.93 -1.83 -14.32
CA THR A 39 2.36 -2.05 -14.14
C THR A 39 2.98 -0.94 -13.31
N VAL A 40 4.15 -1.22 -12.71
CA VAL A 40 4.92 -0.21 -11.94
C VAL A 40 5.25 1.01 -12.81
N SER A 41 5.56 0.80 -14.09
CA SER A 41 5.87 1.86 -15.04
C SER A 41 4.68 2.78 -15.30
N GLU A 42 3.47 2.22 -15.46
CA GLU A 42 2.26 3.02 -15.63
C GLU A 42 1.94 3.86 -14.38
N VAL A 43 2.12 3.29 -13.18
CA VAL A 43 1.94 4.03 -11.92
C VAL A 43 2.93 5.19 -11.81
N VAL A 44 4.20 4.97 -12.18
CA VAL A 44 5.25 6.02 -12.23
C VAL A 44 4.83 7.17 -13.13
N VAL A 45 4.40 6.86 -14.36
CA VAL A 45 3.97 7.87 -15.35
C VAL A 45 2.75 8.64 -14.83
N ARG A 46 1.73 7.94 -14.34
CA ARG A 46 0.47 8.56 -13.90
C ARG A 46 0.63 9.44 -12.66
N LEU A 47 1.50 9.02 -11.73
CA LEU A 47 1.73 9.78 -10.50
C LEU A 47 2.81 10.85 -10.61
N LYS A 48 3.62 10.83 -11.68
CA LYS A 48 4.80 11.68 -11.86
C LYS A 48 5.74 11.59 -10.65
N LEU A 49 5.99 10.36 -10.19
CA LEU A 49 6.87 10.07 -9.05
C LEU A 49 8.08 9.26 -9.51
N PRO A 50 9.26 9.43 -8.88
CA PRO A 50 10.41 8.58 -9.18
C PRO A 50 10.09 7.09 -9.00
N LYS A 51 10.65 6.24 -9.88
CA LYS A 51 10.47 4.77 -9.82
C LYS A 51 10.83 4.19 -8.45
N ALA A 52 11.92 4.66 -7.84
CA ALA A 52 12.33 4.23 -6.50
C ALA A 52 11.26 4.50 -5.44
N ASN A 53 10.63 5.68 -5.46
CA ASN A 53 9.55 6.04 -4.53
C ASN A 53 8.31 5.16 -4.74
N VAL A 54 7.92 4.93 -6.00
CA VAL A 54 6.76 4.07 -6.31
C VAL A 54 7.02 2.64 -5.85
N SER A 55 8.19 2.06 -6.19
CA SER A 55 8.58 0.72 -5.76
C SER A 55 8.61 0.57 -4.24
N GLN A 56 9.16 1.55 -3.52
CA GLN A 56 9.21 1.53 -2.05
C GLN A 56 7.79 1.53 -1.45
N HIS A 57 6.90 2.39 -1.95
CA HIS A 57 5.52 2.44 -1.46
C HIS A 57 4.73 1.17 -1.80
N LEU A 58 4.89 0.62 -3.01
CA LEU A 58 4.28 -0.66 -3.40
C LEU A 58 4.79 -1.81 -2.54
N ALA A 59 6.07 -1.83 -2.17
CA ALA A 59 6.61 -2.84 -1.26
C ALA A 59 5.94 -2.81 0.12
N VAL A 60 5.76 -1.60 0.69
CA VAL A 60 5.04 -1.41 1.97
C VAL A 60 3.58 -1.86 1.84
N LEU A 61 2.88 -1.42 0.79
CA LEU A 61 1.48 -1.78 0.57
C LEU A 61 1.29 -3.29 0.36
N ARG A 62 2.21 -3.94 -0.36
CA ARG A 62 2.21 -5.40 -0.56
C ARG A 62 2.48 -6.15 0.74
N GLN A 63 3.49 -5.73 1.51
CA GLN A 63 3.83 -6.35 2.80
C GLN A 63 2.64 -6.31 3.77
N LYS A 64 1.90 -5.20 3.74
CA LYS A 64 0.70 -5.00 4.57
C LYS A 64 -0.59 -5.49 3.91
N LYS A 65 -0.49 -6.23 2.79
CA LYS A 65 -1.62 -6.84 2.06
C LYS A 65 -2.70 -5.86 1.56
N VAL A 66 -2.36 -4.58 1.38
CA VAL A 66 -3.27 -3.56 0.83
C VAL A 66 -3.40 -3.66 -0.68
N VAL A 67 -2.35 -4.14 -1.36
CA VAL A 67 -2.37 -4.42 -2.80
C VAL A 67 -1.94 -5.85 -3.06
N VAL A 68 -2.51 -6.43 -4.11
CA VAL A 68 -2.09 -7.72 -4.67
C VAL A 68 -1.17 -7.43 -5.85
N THR A 69 -0.16 -8.28 -6.04
CA THR A 69 0.77 -8.17 -7.16
C THR A 69 0.90 -9.52 -7.82
N ARG A 70 0.90 -9.55 -9.15
CA ARG A 70 1.33 -10.71 -9.93
C ARG A 70 2.53 -10.35 -10.77
N ARG A 71 3.31 -11.36 -11.14
CA ARG A 71 4.38 -11.22 -12.14
C ARG A 71 3.91 -11.90 -13.40
N GLU A 72 3.72 -11.12 -14.45
CA GLU A 72 3.35 -11.60 -15.78
C GLU A 72 4.38 -11.07 -16.77
N GLY A 73 4.99 -11.96 -17.54
CA GLY A 73 6.12 -11.66 -18.43
C GLY A 73 7.42 -12.39 -18.05
N LEU A 74 8.27 -12.57 -19.06
CA LEU A 74 9.51 -13.35 -18.97
C LEU A 74 10.61 -12.55 -18.25
N ASN A 75 10.92 -12.95 -17.02
CA ASN A 75 12.28 -12.81 -16.51
C ASN A 75 13.00 -14.10 -16.95
N GLY A 76 13.58 -14.08 -18.14
CA GLY A 76 14.18 -15.24 -18.78
C GLY A 76 14.77 -14.93 -20.15
N MET A 77 15.51 -13.83 -20.28
CA MET A 77 16.64 -13.65 -21.20
C MET A 77 17.66 -12.77 -20.51
#